data_AF-A0AAE3K371-F1
#
_entry.id   AF-A0AAE3K371-F1
#
_cell.length_a   1.000
_cell.length_b   1.000
_cell.length_c   1.000
_cell.angle_alpha   90.00
_cell.angle_beta   90.00
_cell.angle_gamma   90.00
#
_symmetry.space_group_name_H-M   'P 1'
#
loop_
_entity.id
_entity.type
_entity.pdbx_description
1 polymer ?
#
loop_
_entity_poly.entity_id
_entity_poly.type
_entity_poly.pdbx_seq_one_letter_code
_entity_poly.pdbx_strand_id
1 'polypeptide(L)' 'MVRLSTVLIGLGVLIALVPIPLPIPGVGFLGGLLLALFGVALRLFGL' A
#
# COMPACT_ATOMS: atom_id res chain seq x y z
N MET A 1 2.30 -2.47 -20.04
CA MET A 1 3.32 -2.54 -18.98
C MET A 1 2.75 -1.93 -17.71
N VAL A 2 2.65 -2.68 -16.62
CA VAL A 2 2.14 -2.14 -15.35
C VAL A 2 3.25 -1.33 -14.68
N ARG A 3 2.98 -0.06 -14.34
CA ARG A 3 3.94 0.81 -13.64
C ARG A 3 4.14 0.32 -12.20
N LEU A 4 5.39 0.31 -11.71
CA LEU A 4 5.72 -0.10 -10.34
C LEU A 4 4.90 0.65 -9.28
N SER A 5 4.69 1.95 -9.49
CA SER A 5 3.83 2.77 -8.62
C SER A 5 2.38 2.26 -8.56
N THR A 6 1.84 1.73 -9.66
CA THR A 6 0.49 1.13 -9.68
C THR A 6 0.44 -0.15 -8.85
N VAL A 7 1.50 -0.96 -8.90
CA VAL A 7 1.62 -2.18 -8.09
C VAL A 7 1.70 -1.84 -6.61
N LEU A 8 2.52 -0.85 -6.23
CA LEU A 8 2.66 -0.42 -4.83
C LEU A 8 1.37 0.18 -4.27
N ILE A 9 0.66 1.00 -5.05
CA ILE A 9 -0.64 1.53 -4.67
C ILE A 9 -1.65 0.39 -4.48
N GLY A 10 -1.73 -0.52 -5.46
CA GLY A 10 -2.66 -1.66 -5.42
C GLY A 10 -2.40 -2.59 -4.24
N LEU A 11 -1.12 -2.93 -3.99
CA LEU A 11 -0.73 -3.75 -2.85
C LEU A 11 -1.01 -3.06 -1.52
N GLY A 12 -0.71 -1.76 -1.41
CA GLY A 12 -0.98 -1.01 -0.18
C GLY A 12 -2.46 -0.97 0.15
N VAL A 13 -3.30 -0.70 -0.86
CA VAL A 13 -4.77 -0.73 -0.72
C VAL A 13 -5.26 -2.13 -0.36
N LEU A 14 -4.75 -3.17 -1.01
CA LEU A 14 -5.13 -4.56 -0.74
C LEU A 14 -4.79 -4.96 0.69
N ILE A 15 -3.57 -4.68 1.16
CA ILE A 15 -3.14 -4.99 2.52
C ILE A 15 -3.95 -4.19 3.56
N ALA A 16 -4.31 -2.94 3.25
CA ALA A 16 -5.10 -2.11 4.15
C ALA A 16 -6.56 -2.59 4.29
N LEU A 17 -7.14 -3.13 3.22
CA LEU A 17 -8.54 -3.60 3.18
C LEU A 17 -8.72 -5.04 3.63
N VAL A 18 -7.73 -5.91 3.38
CA VAL A 18 -7.81 -7.31 3.78
C VAL A 18 -7.55 -7.41 5.29
N PRO A 19 -8.52 -7.90 6.09
CA PRO A 19 -8.30 -8.11 7.51
C PRO A 19 -7.33 -9.28 7.70
N ILE A 20 -6.05 -8.97 7.93
CA ILE A 20 -5.02 -9.96 8.25
C ILE A 20 -5.09 -10.23 9.76
N PRO A 21 -5.15 -11.49 10.21
CA PRO A 21 -5.09 -11.84 11.63
C PRO A 21 -3.67 -11.57 12.14
N LEU A 22 -3.41 -10.30 12.46
CA LEU A 22 -2.16 -9.84 13.03
C LEU A 22 -2.27 -9.77 14.56
N PRO A 23 -1.17 -10.04 15.30
CA PRO A 23 -1.16 -9.98 16.76
C PRO A 23 -1.55 -8.60 17.30
N ILE A 24 -1.32 -7.56 16.51
CA ILE A 24 -1.59 -6.17 16.85
C ILE A 24 -2.70 -5.65 15.93
N PRO A 25 -3.88 -5.28 16.48
CA PRO A 25 -4.96 -4.68 15.72
C PRO A 25 -4.49 -3.41 14.98
N GLY A 26 -4.84 -3.28 13.70
CA GLY A 26 -4.58 -2.07 12.91
C GLY A 26 -3.19 -1.98 12.24
N VAL A 27 -2.25 -2.90 12.51
CA VAL A 27 -0.93 -2.90 11.85
C VAL A 27 -1.03 -3.16 10.35
N GLY A 28 -1.93 -4.05 9.91
CA GLY A 28 -2.18 -4.31 8.48
C GLY A 28 -2.69 -3.05 7.77
N PHE A 29 -3.64 -2.35 8.39
CA PHE A 29 -4.17 -1.09 7.88
C PHE A 29 -3.07 -0.01 7.76
N LEU A 30 -2.30 0.21 8.82
CA LEU A 30 -1.22 1.21 8.83
C LEU A 30 -0.11 0.87 7.82
N GLY A 31 0.31 -0.40 7.77
CA GLY A 31 1.31 -0.86 6.81
C GLY A 31 0.85 -0.71 5.35
N GLY A 32 -0.39 -1.11 5.06
CA GLY A 32 -0.99 -0.95 3.74
C GLY A 32 -1.15 0.51 3.33
N LEU A 33 -1.60 1.37 4.26
CA LEU A 33 -1.73 2.81 4.04
C LEU A 33 -0.38 3.45 3.70
N LEU A 34 0.67 3.16 4.47
CA LEU A 34 2.02 3.68 4.21
C LEU A 34 2.55 3.21 2.85
N LEU A 35 2.33 1.94 2.49
CA LEU A 35 2.75 1.40 1.20
C LEU A 35 2.00 2.07 0.05
N ALA A 36 0.69 2.31 0.20
CA ALA A 36 -0.11 3.02 -0.80
C ALA A 36 0.36 4.47 -0.96
N LEU A 37 0.59 5.19 0.14
CA LEU A 37 1.14 6.56 0.12
C LEU A 37 2.52 6.61 -0.54
N PHE A 38 3.38 5.63 -0.29
CA PHE A 38 4.67 5.54 -0.95
C PHE A 38 4.53 5.32 -2.46
N GLY A 39 3.62 4.42 -2.88
CA GLY A 39 3.31 4.23 -4.30
C GLY A 39 2.74 5.49 -4.96
N VAL A 40 1.89 6.24 -4.26
CA VAL A 40 1.39 7.55 -4.73
C VAL A 40 2.53 8.56 -4.84
N ALA A 41 3.42 8.63 -3.85
CA ALA A 41 4.57 9.52 -3.88
C ALA A 41 5.46 9.23 -5.10
N LEU A 42 5.83 7.97 -5.33
CA LEU A 42 6.60 7.58 -6.52
C LEU A 42 5.90 8.02 -7.82
N ARG A 43 4.57 7.84 -7.89
CA ARG A 43 3.78 8.30 -9.03
C ARG A 43 3.80 9.82 -9.22
N LEU A 44 3.73 10.59 -8.14
CA LEU A 44 3.78 12.06 -8.16
C LEU A 44 5.15 12.59 -8.57
N PHE A 45 6.23 11.93 -8.15
CA PHE A 45 7.61 12.29 -8.51
C PHE A 45 8.08 11.69 -9.84
N GLY A 46 7.21 10.98 -10.56
CA GLY A 46 7.50 10.44 -11.90
C GLY A 46 8.37 9.17 -11.93
N LEU A 47 8.77 8.67 -10.75
CA LEU A 47 9.52 7.43 -10.55
C LEU A 47 8.67 6.19 -10.89
#